data_AF-A0A934A1B1-F1
#
_entry.id   AF-A0A934A1B1-F1
#
_cell.length_a   1.000
_cell.length_b   1.000
_cell.length_c   1.000
_cell.angle_alpha   90.00
_cell.angle_beta   90.00
_cell.angle_gamma   90.00
#
_symmetry.space_group_name_H-M   'P 1'
#
loop_
_entity.id
_entity.type
_entity.pdbx_description
1 polymer ?
#
loop_
_entity_poly.entity_id
_entity_poly.type
_entity_poly.pdbx_seq_one_letter_code
_entity_poly.pdbx_strand_id
1 'polypeptide(L)'
;MIETYVSADFEEPPAELAFELRFADLLREVERAAQLCLGLAPGSSGLREAATRLYIVTQAIPSVLLNYKICIEFGLPLHPTQYIDFVRHEKNPEAYLPSTREAAQELYLEAIDIARAVYRLDPRCAVRLSGLRGRIPEFLTGFLYSNTPDRYTWRASEPARVQKLAQEIRASGWTPDVIVGAAHGSIRPALLLAEQLGSQLYFLRFSMFKRDDEQPILSSADERWLARFQERRLLLFDEDVAKGRTLKAFELRLSGFARECRTASVLRHYLAPYQPSYVGEVFYDE
;
A
#
# COMPACT_ATOMS: atom_id res chain seq x y z
N MET A 1 5.85 -11.71 13.27
CA MET A 1 5.67 -10.72 12.18
C MET A 1 6.43 -9.45 12.56
N ILE A 2 6.61 -8.51 11.64
CA ILE A 2 7.48 -7.35 11.82
C ILE A 2 7.04 -6.44 12.98
N GLU A 3 5.74 -6.31 13.22
CA GLU A 3 5.18 -5.41 14.23
C GLU A 3 5.59 -5.73 15.66
N THR A 4 6.02 -6.96 15.94
CA THR A 4 6.56 -7.35 17.25
C THR A 4 7.89 -6.65 17.57
N TYR A 5 8.59 -6.14 16.55
CA TYR A 5 9.93 -5.58 16.65
C TYR A 5 10.01 -4.09 16.29
N VAL A 6 9.00 -3.54 15.61
CA VAL A 6 8.94 -2.11 15.29
C VAL A 6 8.82 -1.31 16.58
N SER A 7 9.70 -0.33 16.73
CA SER A 7 9.77 0.55 17.89
C SER A 7 10.03 1.97 17.38
N ALA A 8 9.04 2.84 17.53
CA ALA A 8 9.12 4.25 17.18
C ALA A 8 8.04 5.06 17.93
N ASP A 9 8.23 6.37 18.04
CA ASP A 9 7.15 7.29 18.36
C ASP A 9 6.26 7.41 17.12
N PHE A 10 4.98 7.04 17.25
CA PHE A 10 4.02 7.10 16.15
C PHE A 10 3.26 8.42 16.09
N GLU A 11 3.38 9.30 17.10
CA GLU A 11 2.74 10.61 17.08
C GLU A 11 3.47 11.61 16.19
N GLU A 12 4.80 11.51 16.13
CA GLU A 12 5.65 12.35 15.29
C GLU A 12 6.48 11.51 14.32
N PRO A 13 6.49 11.83 13.01
CA PRO A 13 7.24 11.05 12.04
C PRO A 13 8.75 11.21 12.26
N PRO A 14 9.50 10.12 12.41
CA PRO A 14 10.96 10.20 12.56
C PRO A 14 11.62 10.63 11.24
N ALA A 15 12.83 11.19 11.35
CA ALA A 15 13.56 11.77 10.21
C ALA A 15 13.84 10.74 9.10
N GLU A 16 13.94 9.47 9.45
CA GLU A 16 14.17 8.34 8.56
C GLU A 16 13.02 8.09 7.57
N LEU A 17 11.82 8.66 7.81
CA LEU A 17 10.76 8.68 6.79
C LEU A 17 11.13 9.58 5.62
N ALA A 18 11.90 10.65 5.82
CA ALA A 18 12.35 11.50 4.72
C ALA A 18 13.54 10.85 4.02
N PHE A 19 13.29 10.16 2.91
CA PHE A 19 14.35 9.56 2.12
C PHE A 19 14.06 9.58 0.64
N GLU A 20 15.12 9.51 -0.14
CA GLU A 20 15.08 9.39 -1.58
C GLU A 20 16.09 8.34 -2.01
N LEU A 21 15.62 7.33 -2.74
CA LEU A 21 16.45 6.20 -3.18
C LEU A 21 16.06 5.75 -4.58
N ARG A 22 17.06 5.31 -5.35
CA ARG A 22 16.79 4.57 -6.58
C ARG A 22 16.13 3.24 -6.25
N PHE A 23 15.20 2.80 -7.08
CA PHE A 23 14.42 1.61 -6.80
C PHE A 23 15.28 0.35 -6.66
N ALA A 24 16.34 0.21 -7.46
CA ALA A 24 17.28 -0.91 -7.31
C ALA A 24 18.01 -0.91 -5.96
N ASP A 25 18.38 0.27 -5.46
CA ASP A 25 19.05 0.42 -4.16
C ASP A 25 18.06 0.21 -3.00
N LEU A 26 16.81 0.64 -3.17
CA LEU A 26 15.72 0.36 -2.25
C LEU A 26 15.48 -1.15 -2.10
N LEU A 27 15.44 -1.91 -3.21
CA LEU A 27 15.27 -3.36 -3.15
C LEU A 27 16.42 -4.05 -2.40
N ARG A 28 17.67 -3.60 -2.62
CA ARG A 28 18.84 -4.09 -1.87
C ARG A 28 18.75 -3.74 -0.39
N GLU A 29 18.25 -2.56 -0.06
CA GLU A 29 18.08 -2.13 1.32
C GLU A 29 17.03 -2.98 2.04
N VAL A 30 15.88 -3.23 1.41
CA VAL A 30 14.84 -4.12 1.95
C VAL A 30 15.40 -5.54 2.15
N GLU A 31 16.14 -6.06 1.16
CA GLU A 31 16.79 -7.38 1.24
C GLU A 31 17.75 -7.47 2.44
N ARG A 32 18.64 -6.48 2.59
CA ARG A 32 19.61 -6.40 3.70
C ARG A 32 18.90 -6.28 5.05
N ALA A 33 17.92 -5.39 5.18
CA ALA A 33 17.20 -5.18 6.43
C ALA A 33 16.38 -6.43 6.83
N ALA A 34 15.78 -7.13 5.86
CA ALA A 34 15.08 -8.39 6.12
C ALA A 34 16.04 -9.50 6.58
N GLN A 35 17.22 -9.63 5.96
CA GLN A 35 18.25 -10.57 6.39
C GLN A 35 18.75 -10.28 7.81
N LEU A 36 18.95 -9.01 8.17
CA LEU A 36 19.29 -8.61 9.53
C LEU A 36 18.19 -9.00 10.52
N CYS A 37 16.91 -8.75 10.19
CA CYS A 37 15.80 -9.14 11.05
C CYS A 37 15.74 -10.65 11.28
N LEU A 38 16.09 -11.47 10.28
CA LEU A 38 16.09 -12.93 10.36
C LEU A 38 17.31 -13.49 11.09
N GLY A 39 18.45 -12.78 11.07
CA GLY A 39 19.71 -13.23 11.66
C GLY A 39 19.98 -12.75 13.08
N LEU A 40 19.31 -11.69 13.53
CA LEU A 40 19.53 -11.11 14.86
C LEU A 40 18.69 -11.78 15.94
N ALA A 41 19.26 -11.88 17.14
CA ALA A 41 18.56 -12.43 18.30
C ALA A 41 17.36 -11.54 18.71
N PRO A 42 16.24 -12.15 19.15
CA PRO A 42 15.11 -11.41 19.70
C PRO A 42 15.55 -10.47 20.83
N GLY A 43 15.04 -9.24 20.81
CA GLY A 43 15.34 -8.22 21.83
C GLY A 43 16.61 -7.40 21.62
N SER A 44 17.43 -7.72 20.62
CA SER A 44 18.59 -6.89 20.26
C SER A 44 18.16 -5.51 19.73
N SER A 45 18.92 -4.46 20.04
CA SER A 45 18.67 -3.10 19.52
C SER A 45 18.73 -3.07 17.99
N GLY A 46 19.71 -3.76 17.40
CA GLY A 46 19.87 -3.87 15.95
C GLY A 46 18.65 -4.52 15.27
N LEU A 47 17.95 -5.44 15.93
CA LEU A 47 16.71 -6.03 15.39
C LEU A 47 15.60 -4.98 15.32
N ARG A 48 15.45 -4.15 16.36
CA ARG A 48 14.42 -3.09 16.38
C ARG A 48 14.71 -2.03 15.31
N GLU A 49 15.95 -1.59 15.19
CA GLU A 49 16.38 -0.64 14.15
C GLU A 49 16.14 -1.20 12.75
N ALA A 50 16.55 -2.45 12.49
CA ALA A 50 16.33 -3.12 11.22
C ALA A 50 14.84 -3.29 10.91
N ALA A 51 14.03 -3.67 11.90
CA ALA A 51 12.60 -3.85 11.75
C ALA A 51 11.88 -2.52 11.48
N THR A 52 12.21 -1.45 12.20
CA THR A 52 11.65 -0.11 11.96
C THR A 52 12.04 0.40 10.56
N ARG A 53 13.30 0.22 10.15
CA ARG A 53 13.73 0.60 8.79
C ARG A 53 12.99 -0.19 7.73
N LEU A 54 12.92 -1.51 7.88
CA LEU A 54 12.21 -2.41 6.98
C LEU A 54 10.72 -2.05 6.88
N TYR A 55 10.09 -1.71 8.00
CA TYR A 55 8.71 -1.27 8.07
C TYR A 55 8.44 -0.02 7.22
N ILE A 56 9.36 0.95 7.27
CA ILE A 56 9.31 2.20 6.51
C ILE A 56 9.55 1.96 5.00
N VAL A 57 10.62 1.26 4.62
CA VAL A 57 11.04 1.21 3.21
C VAL A 57 10.23 0.24 2.35
N THR A 58 9.63 -0.80 2.95
CA THR A 58 8.92 -1.86 2.20
C THR A 58 7.75 -1.33 1.36
N GLN A 59 7.06 -0.27 1.83
CA GLN A 59 5.91 0.33 1.13
C GLN A 59 6.25 0.77 -0.30
N ALA A 60 7.50 1.11 -0.57
CA ALA A 60 7.92 1.61 -1.86
C ALA A 60 7.80 0.55 -2.96
N ILE A 61 7.91 -0.74 -2.61
CA ILE A 61 7.82 -1.86 -3.56
C ILE A 61 6.47 -1.87 -4.29
N PRO A 62 5.32 -2.03 -3.60
CA PRO A 62 4.03 -1.95 -4.26
C PRO A 62 3.72 -0.54 -4.78
N SER A 63 4.24 0.52 -4.14
CA SER A 63 4.01 1.91 -4.56
C SER A 63 4.58 2.23 -5.95
N VAL A 64 5.84 1.84 -6.20
CA VAL A 64 6.53 2.04 -7.49
C VAL A 64 5.94 1.14 -8.56
N LEU A 65 5.65 -0.14 -8.24
CA LEU A 65 5.12 -1.07 -9.23
C LEU A 65 3.65 -0.81 -9.58
N LEU A 66 2.87 -0.23 -8.67
CA LEU A 66 1.55 0.32 -9.00
C LEU A 66 1.65 1.49 -9.98
N ASN A 67 2.60 2.41 -9.77
CA ASN A 67 2.85 3.51 -10.71
C ASN A 67 3.26 2.99 -12.09
N TYR A 68 4.19 2.03 -12.12
CA TYR A 68 4.61 1.39 -13.36
C TYR A 68 3.43 0.73 -14.09
N LYS A 69 2.63 -0.08 -13.39
CA LYS A 69 1.41 -0.69 -13.94
C LYS A 69 0.49 0.36 -14.55
N ILE A 70 0.17 1.43 -13.81
CA ILE A 70 -0.72 2.49 -14.28
C ILE A 70 -0.14 3.13 -15.56
N CYS A 71 1.15 3.48 -15.58
CA CYS A 71 1.77 4.04 -16.78
C CYS A 71 1.64 3.12 -18.00
N ILE A 72 1.90 1.83 -17.84
CA ILE A 72 1.77 0.85 -18.93
C ILE A 72 0.31 0.70 -19.39
N GLU A 73 -0.65 0.64 -18.47
CA GLU A 73 -2.06 0.46 -18.80
C GLU A 73 -2.68 1.65 -19.54
N PHE A 74 -2.22 2.87 -19.26
CA PHE A 74 -2.73 4.10 -19.86
C PHE A 74 -1.84 4.67 -20.98
N GLY A 75 -0.73 4.00 -21.32
CA GLY A 75 0.19 4.47 -22.34
C GLY A 75 0.96 5.73 -21.96
N LEU A 76 1.21 5.92 -20.66
CA LEU A 76 1.86 7.11 -20.12
C LEU A 76 3.36 6.83 -19.93
N PRO A 77 4.23 7.83 -20.08
CA PRO A 77 5.62 7.68 -19.65
C PRO A 77 5.66 7.46 -18.14
N LEU A 78 6.64 6.71 -17.63
CA LEU A 78 6.95 6.74 -16.20
C LEU A 78 8.11 7.71 -15.98
N HIS A 79 7.86 8.82 -15.28
CA HIS A 79 8.89 9.78 -14.95
C HIS A 79 9.09 9.85 -13.43
N PRO A 80 10.34 9.80 -12.93
CA PRO A 80 10.61 9.84 -11.49
C PRO A 80 10.19 11.16 -10.83
N THR A 81 10.25 12.26 -11.60
CA THR A 81 10.00 13.62 -11.09
C THR A 81 8.93 14.40 -11.82
N GLN A 82 8.35 13.88 -12.91
CA GLN A 82 7.33 14.61 -13.66
C GLN A 82 5.96 14.08 -13.27
N TYR A 83 5.14 15.03 -12.85
CA TYR A 83 3.73 14.82 -12.58
C TYR A 83 2.99 14.54 -13.89
N ILE A 84 2.18 13.48 -13.90
CA ILE A 84 1.29 13.17 -15.03
C ILE A 84 -0.14 13.40 -14.56
N ASP A 85 -0.76 14.41 -15.15
CA ASP A 85 -2.18 14.72 -14.98
C ASP A 85 -3.03 13.71 -15.76
N PHE A 86 -3.75 12.81 -15.10
CA PHE A 86 -4.58 11.80 -15.78
C PHE A 86 -5.80 12.38 -16.50
N VAL A 87 -6.16 13.63 -16.19
CA VAL A 87 -7.23 14.35 -16.87
C VAL A 87 -6.69 15.06 -18.11
N ARG A 88 -5.46 15.59 -18.05
CA ARG A 88 -4.89 16.41 -19.13
C ARG A 88 -3.93 15.69 -20.07
N HIS A 89 -3.34 14.57 -19.67
CA HIS A 89 -2.49 13.78 -20.56
C HIS A 89 -3.33 12.92 -21.49
N GLU A 90 -3.00 12.99 -22.78
CA GLU A 90 -3.52 12.06 -23.77
C GLU A 90 -3.09 10.64 -23.41
N LYS A 91 -4.08 9.76 -23.22
CA LYS A 91 -3.88 8.35 -22.92
C LYS A 91 -3.73 7.61 -24.24
N ASN A 92 -2.75 6.72 -24.32
CA ASN A 92 -2.58 5.86 -25.48
C ASN A 92 -2.42 4.39 -25.03
N PRO A 93 -3.49 3.71 -24.61
CA PRO A 93 -3.43 2.32 -24.15
C PRO A 93 -2.87 1.33 -25.18
N GLU A 94 -2.81 1.71 -26.46
CA GLU A 94 -2.22 0.93 -27.56
C GLU A 94 -0.71 1.11 -27.69
N ALA A 95 -0.11 2.06 -26.95
CA ALA A 95 1.33 2.27 -26.92
C ALA A 95 2.11 1.05 -26.42
N TYR A 96 1.46 0.16 -25.66
CA TYR A 96 2.06 -1.07 -25.14
C TYR A 96 1.26 -2.31 -25.56
N LEU A 97 1.99 -3.38 -25.90
CA LEU A 97 1.41 -4.66 -26.26
C LEU A 97 0.57 -5.25 -25.11
N PRO A 98 -0.47 -6.06 -25.40
CA PRO A 98 -1.25 -6.76 -24.37
C PRO A 98 -0.38 -7.56 -23.39
N SER A 99 0.63 -8.27 -23.89
CA SER A 99 1.57 -9.04 -23.05
C SER A 99 2.38 -8.17 -22.09
N THR A 100 2.71 -6.93 -22.49
CA THR A 100 3.42 -5.97 -21.62
C THR A 100 2.53 -5.50 -20.47
N ARG A 101 1.24 -5.27 -20.76
CA ARG A 101 0.23 -4.92 -19.75
C ARG A 101 -0.01 -6.06 -18.76
N GLU A 102 -0.13 -7.29 -19.26
CA GLU A 102 -0.24 -8.49 -18.42
C GLU A 102 0.98 -8.67 -17.52
N ALA A 103 2.19 -8.57 -18.07
CA ALA A 103 3.43 -8.65 -17.30
C ALA A 103 3.54 -7.55 -16.23
N ALA A 104 3.09 -6.32 -16.52
CA ALA A 104 3.07 -5.23 -15.55
C ALA A 104 2.08 -5.49 -14.40
N GLN A 105 0.91 -6.08 -14.70
CA GLN A 105 -0.06 -6.50 -13.68
C GLN A 105 0.50 -7.63 -12.81
N GLU A 106 1.11 -8.65 -13.39
CA GLU A 106 1.73 -9.75 -12.66
C GLU A 106 2.84 -9.25 -11.73
N LEU A 107 3.71 -8.37 -12.24
CA LEU A 107 4.79 -7.76 -11.47
C LEU A 107 4.24 -6.94 -10.28
N TYR A 108 3.15 -6.21 -10.48
CA TYR A 108 2.48 -5.47 -9.41
C TYR A 108 1.86 -6.38 -8.35
N LEU A 109 1.15 -7.44 -8.74
CA LEU A 109 0.58 -8.40 -7.78
C LEU A 109 1.67 -9.07 -6.95
N GLU A 110 2.78 -9.45 -7.60
CA GLU A 110 3.92 -10.01 -6.90
C GLU A 110 4.60 -9.01 -5.95
N ALA A 111 4.62 -7.72 -6.29
CA ALA A 111 5.11 -6.65 -5.43
C ALA A 111 4.39 -6.64 -4.07
N ILE A 112 3.06 -6.79 -4.10
CA ILE A 112 2.24 -6.87 -2.90
C ILE A 112 2.60 -8.13 -2.12
N ASP A 113 2.67 -9.29 -2.78
CA ASP A 113 3.00 -10.55 -2.12
C ASP A 113 4.38 -10.55 -1.48
N ILE A 114 5.36 -9.89 -2.11
CA ILE A 114 6.71 -9.73 -1.58
C ILE A 114 6.68 -8.80 -0.35
N ALA A 115 6.03 -7.65 -0.45
CA ALA A 115 5.91 -6.73 0.68
C ALA A 115 5.23 -7.38 1.91
N ARG A 116 4.18 -8.18 1.67
CA ARG A 116 3.53 -8.98 2.71
C ARG A 116 4.46 -10.04 3.30
N ALA A 117 5.22 -10.75 2.46
CA ALA A 117 6.21 -11.72 2.93
C ALA A 117 7.32 -11.08 3.76
N VAL A 118 7.74 -9.85 3.41
CA VAL A 118 8.67 -9.05 4.21
C VAL A 118 8.07 -8.70 5.57
N TYR A 119 6.80 -8.28 5.64
CA TYR A 119 6.12 -7.99 6.91
C TYR A 119 5.92 -9.25 7.78
N ARG A 120 5.75 -10.42 7.16
CA ARG A 120 5.78 -11.69 7.89
C ARG A 120 7.16 -12.07 8.43
N LEU A 121 8.23 -11.44 7.92
CA LEU A 121 9.60 -11.91 8.06
C LEU A 121 9.74 -13.35 7.53
N ASP A 122 9.16 -13.65 6.35
CA ASP A 122 9.31 -14.95 5.69
C ASP A 122 10.79 -15.17 5.31
N PRO A 123 11.45 -16.28 5.71
CA PRO A 123 12.85 -16.56 5.37
C PRO A 123 13.16 -16.55 3.86
N ARG A 124 12.14 -16.73 3.01
CA ARG A 124 12.27 -16.74 1.56
C ARG A 124 12.20 -15.34 0.94
N CYS A 125 11.95 -14.29 1.72
CA CYS A 125 11.79 -12.93 1.19
C CYS A 125 13.01 -12.45 0.39
N ALA A 126 14.23 -12.79 0.82
CA ALA A 126 15.47 -12.43 0.11
C ALA A 126 15.51 -13.02 -1.31
N VAL A 127 15.18 -14.31 -1.46
CA VAL A 127 15.13 -14.97 -2.78
C VAL A 127 14.05 -14.33 -3.67
N ARG A 128 12.87 -14.00 -3.10
CA ARG A 128 11.80 -13.33 -3.85
C ARG A 128 12.19 -11.91 -4.27
N LEU A 129 12.86 -11.15 -3.41
CA LEU A 129 13.38 -9.81 -3.74
C LEU A 129 14.45 -9.86 -4.84
N SER A 130 15.35 -10.83 -4.80
CA SER A 130 16.33 -11.03 -5.87
C SER A 130 15.65 -11.42 -7.19
N GLY A 131 14.65 -12.30 -7.14
CA GLY A 131 13.85 -12.67 -8.31
C GLY A 131 13.06 -11.50 -8.91
N LEU A 132 12.52 -10.62 -8.06
CA LEU A 132 11.89 -9.37 -8.48
C LEU A 132 12.90 -8.46 -9.18
N ARG A 133 14.07 -8.23 -8.56
CA ARG A 133 15.14 -7.40 -9.13
C ARG A 133 15.63 -7.89 -10.50
N GLY A 134 15.61 -9.19 -10.75
CA GLY A 134 15.96 -9.78 -12.05
C GLY A 134 14.88 -9.59 -13.15
N ARG A 135 13.66 -9.20 -12.79
CA ARG A 135 12.52 -9.07 -13.70
C ARG A 135 11.99 -7.65 -13.85
N ILE A 136 12.39 -6.71 -12.99
CA ILE A 136 12.02 -5.30 -13.17
C ILE A 136 12.63 -4.78 -14.49
N PRO A 137 11.87 -4.01 -15.29
CA PRO A 137 12.43 -3.32 -16.46
C PRO A 137 13.64 -2.45 -16.11
N GLU A 138 14.62 -2.38 -17.01
CA GLU A 138 15.88 -1.66 -16.76
C GLU A 138 15.66 -0.20 -16.36
N PHE A 139 14.74 0.51 -17.01
CA PHE A 139 14.45 1.91 -16.68
C PHE A 139 13.88 2.10 -15.26
N LEU A 140 13.24 1.07 -14.67
CA LEU A 140 12.78 1.13 -13.28
C LEU A 140 13.94 1.05 -12.29
N THR A 141 15.08 0.46 -12.66
CA THR A 141 16.22 0.32 -11.74
C THR A 141 16.72 1.68 -11.23
N GLY A 142 16.71 2.69 -12.12
CA GLY A 142 17.07 4.07 -11.83
C GLY A 142 15.92 4.97 -11.38
N PHE A 143 14.69 4.45 -11.28
CA PHE A 143 13.54 5.23 -10.83
C PHE A 143 13.79 5.73 -9.40
N LEU A 144 13.63 7.03 -9.20
CA LEU A 144 13.85 7.69 -7.92
C LEU A 144 12.55 7.69 -7.12
N TYR A 145 12.53 6.96 -6.00
CA TYR A 145 11.42 6.97 -5.07
C TYR A 145 11.75 7.91 -3.91
N SER A 146 10.89 8.91 -3.70
CA SER A 146 10.99 9.86 -2.60
C SER A 146 9.82 9.64 -1.65
N ASN A 147 10.09 9.47 -0.36
CA ASN A 147 9.08 9.42 0.69
C ASN A 147 9.13 10.72 1.49
N THR A 148 7.98 11.39 1.61
CA THR A 148 7.83 12.58 2.44
C THR A 148 7.09 12.20 3.72
N PRO A 149 7.57 12.64 4.90
CA PRO A 149 6.86 12.47 6.15
C PRO A 149 5.45 13.08 6.09
N ASP A 150 4.44 12.29 6.43
CA ASP A 150 3.07 12.75 6.62
C ASP A 150 2.63 12.26 8.01
N ARG A 151 2.29 13.21 8.89
CA ARG A 151 2.01 12.95 10.30
C ARG A 151 0.87 11.95 10.48
N TYR A 152 -0.23 12.14 9.76
CA TYR A 152 -1.41 11.27 9.89
C TYR A 152 -1.16 9.89 9.29
N THR A 153 -0.47 9.81 8.16
CA THR A 153 -0.05 8.53 7.57
C THR A 153 0.85 7.75 8.52
N TRP A 154 1.78 8.43 9.20
CA TRP A 154 2.65 7.80 10.20
C TRP A 154 1.86 7.32 11.42
N ARG A 155 1.03 8.18 12.02
CA ARG A 155 0.15 7.83 13.15
C ARG A 155 -0.76 6.64 12.83
N ALA A 156 -1.38 6.64 11.66
CA ALA A 156 -2.24 5.55 11.19
C ALA A 156 -1.46 4.26 10.87
N SER A 157 -0.13 4.34 10.74
CA SER A 157 0.74 3.16 10.56
C SER A 157 1.15 2.52 11.89
N GLU A 158 0.68 2.99 13.04
CA GLU A 158 1.00 2.35 14.31
C GLU A 158 0.40 0.93 14.39
N PRO A 159 1.22 -0.11 14.64
CA PRO A 159 0.70 -1.48 14.62
C PRO A 159 -0.42 -1.75 15.63
N ALA A 160 -0.38 -1.11 16.81
CA ALA A 160 -1.42 -1.25 17.83
C ALA A 160 -2.78 -0.72 17.35
N ARG A 161 -2.79 0.42 16.63
CA ARG A 161 -4.00 1.00 16.04
C ARG A 161 -4.56 0.13 14.91
N VAL A 162 -3.68 -0.39 14.06
CA VAL A 162 -4.08 -1.35 13.01
C VAL A 162 -4.66 -2.63 13.63
N GLN A 163 -4.04 -3.12 14.71
CA GLN A 163 -4.53 -4.29 15.46
C GLN A 163 -5.92 -4.05 16.05
N LYS A 164 -6.17 -2.87 16.60
CA LYS A 164 -7.48 -2.49 17.13
C LYS A 164 -8.55 -2.48 16.04
N LEU A 165 -8.25 -1.92 14.87
CA LEU A 165 -9.15 -1.99 13.70
C LEU A 165 -9.44 -3.44 13.30
N ALA A 166 -8.42 -4.30 13.22
CA ALA A 166 -8.61 -5.72 12.88
C ALA A 166 -9.45 -6.46 13.92
N GLN A 167 -9.33 -6.12 15.21
CA GLN A 167 -10.16 -6.68 16.27
C GLN A 167 -11.62 -6.25 16.13
N GLU A 168 -11.88 -4.97 15.85
CA GLU A 168 -13.23 -4.45 15.62
C GLU A 168 -13.93 -5.16 14.45
N ILE A 169 -13.23 -5.31 13.32
CA ILE A 169 -13.73 -6.02 12.15
C ILE A 169 -14.11 -7.46 12.52
N ARG A 170 -13.22 -8.19 13.20
CA ARG A 170 -13.51 -9.58 13.62
C ARG A 170 -14.67 -9.66 14.60
N ALA A 171 -14.76 -8.74 15.56
CA ALA A 171 -15.81 -8.70 16.57
C ALA A 171 -17.20 -8.48 15.95
N SER A 172 -17.28 -7.84 14.78
CA SER A 172 -18.54 -7.67 14.04
C SER A 172 -19.10 -8.96 13.41
N GLY A 173 -18.33 -10.06 13.40
CA GLY A 173 -18.68 -11.29 12.69
C GLY A 173 -18.53 -11.21 11.17
N TRP A 174 -17.98 -10.11 10.66
CA TRP A 174 -17.69 -9.90 9.24
C TRP A 174 -16.20 -10.10 8.95
N THR A 175 -15.89 -10.76 7.84
CA THR A 175 -14.50 -11.02 7.42
C THR A 175 -14.36 -10.70 5.93
N PRO A 176 -13.47 -9.79 5.54
CA PRO A 176 -13.24 -9.48 4.13
C PRO A 176 -12.43 -10.59 3.45
N ASP A 177 -12.82 -10.94 2.23
CA ASP A 177 -12.00 -11.78 1.35
C ASP A 177 -10.83 -10.96 0.77
N VAL A 178 -11.07 -9.66 0.54
CA VAL A 178 -10.12 -8.72 -0.05
C VAL A 178 -10.19 -7.35 0.60
N ILE A 179 -9.02 -6.73 0.78
CA ILE A 179 -8.85 -5.33 1.15
C ILE A 179 -8.39 -4.56 -0.09
N VAL A 180 -9.08 -3.47 -0.41
CA VAL A 180 -8.66 -2.52 -1.45
C VAL A 180 -8.27 -1.21 -0.77
N GLY A 181 -6.96 -0.95 -0.71
CA GLY A 181 -6.38 0.24 -0.07
C GLY A 181 -6.22 1.42 -1.03
N ALA A 182 -6.49 2.64 -0.54
CA ALA A 182 -6.21 3.89 -1.24
C ALA A 182 -4.72 4.25 -1.14
N ALA A 183 -3.94 3.91 -2.16
CA ALA A 183 -2.53 4.28 -2.19
C ALA A 183 -2.38 5.82 -2.27
N HIS A 184 -1.40 6.41 -1.62
CA HIS A 184 -0.17 5.80 -1.09
C HIS A 184 -0.13 5.64 0.44
N GLY A 185 -0.87 6.47 1.19
CA GLY A 185 -0.76 6.49 2.66
C GLY A 185 -1.20 5.17 3.30
N SER A 186 -2.22 4.53 2.73
CA SER A 186 -2.74 3.26 3.26
C SER A 186 -1.82 2.07 3.05
N ILE A 187 -0.74 2.16 2.26
CA ILE A 187 0.09 0.99 1.91
C ILE A 187 0.66 0.31 3.15
N ARG A 188 1.31 1.06 4.05
CA ARG A 188 1.88 0.53 5.30
C ARG A 188 0.82 -0.15 6.18
N PRO A 189 -0.25 0.55 6.61
CA PRO A 189 -1.22 -0.06 7.49
C PRO A 189 -2.04 -1.17 6.81
N ALA A 190 -2.29 -1.10 5.50
CA ALA A 190 -3.01 -2.17 4.79
C ALA A 190 -2.20 -3.46 4.68
N LEU A 191 -0.86 -3.37 4.52
CA LEU A 191 0.01 -4.54 4.54
C LEU A 191 -0.10 -5.29 5.88
N LEU A 192 -0.11 -4.57 7.00
CA LEU A 192 -0.34 -5.17 8.33
C LEU A 192 -1.78 -5.69 8.48
N LEU A 193 -2.77 -4.90 8.09
CA LEU A 193 -4.19 -5.24 8.23
C LEU A 193 -4.53 -6.53 7.45
N ALA A 194 -3.98 -6.69 6.24
CA ALA A 194 -4.18 -7.88 5.42
C ALA A 194 -3.59 -9.14 6.07
N GLU A 195 -2.44 -9.04 6.73
CA GLU A 195 -1.87 -10.17 7.48
C GLU A 195 -2.72 -10.53 8.70
N GLN A 196 -3.21 -9.52 9.42
CA GLN A 196 -4.05 -9.76 10.59
C GLN A 196 -5.39 -10.39 10.19
N LEU A 197 -6.07 -9.89 9.16
CA LEU A 197 -7.36 -10.40 8.73
C LEU A 197 -7.28 -11.66 7.85
N GLY A 198 -6.09 -12.03 7.37
CA GLY A 198 -5.91 -13.15 6.44
C GLY A 198 -6.52 -12.90 5.06
N SER A 199 -6.69 -11.63 4.68
CA SER A 199 -7.35 -11.22 3.44
C SER A 199 -6.38 -11.06 2.27
N GLN A 200 -6.89 -11.11 1.04
CA GLN A 200 -6.15 -10.61 -0.12
C GLN A 200 -6.01 -9.08 -0.04
N LEU A 201 -5.00 -8.54 -0.71
CA LEU A 201 -4.70 -7.12 -0.69
C LEU A 201 -4.49 -6.61 -2.10
N TYR A 202 -5.09 -5.46 -2.39
CA TYR A 202 -4.92 -4.74 -3.64
C TYR A 202 -4.90 -3.24 -3.34
N PHE A 203 -4.17 -2.47 -4.12
CA PHE A 203 -4.18 -1.02 -4.02
C PHE A 203 -4.68 -0.39 -5.31
N LEU A 204 -5.40 0.72 -5.14
CA LEU A 204 -5.76 1.64 -6.20
C LEU A 204 -5.24 3.03 -5.84
N ARG A 205 -4.93 3.84 -6.85
CA ARG A 205 -4.53 5.23 -6.67
C ARG A 205 -5.66 6.16 -7.07
N PHE A 206 -5.80 7.26 -6.36
CA PHE A 206 -6.53 8.43 -6.87
C PHE A 206 -5.65 9.26 -7.80
N SER A 207 -4.38 9.37 -7.43
CA SER A 207 -3.38 10.17 -8.14
C SER A 207 -2.02 9.48 -8.10
N MET A 208 -1.19 9.71 -9.11
CA MET A 208 0.23 9.29 -9.05
C MET A 208 1.00 10.08 -7.99
N PHE A 209 0.57 11.32 -7.73
CA PHE A 209 1.09 12.23 -6.70
C PHE A 209 -0.08 12.94 -6.00
N LYS A 210 -0.10 13.00 -4.66
CA LYS A 210 -1.21 13.52 -3.82
C LYS A 210 -1.86 14.79 -4.42
N ARG A 211 -3.05 14.64 -5.03
CA ARG A 211 -3.91 15.71 -5.56
C ARG A 211 -5.39 15.44 -5.23
N ASP A 212 -6.24 16.46 -5.43
CA ASP A 212 -7.70 16.39 -5.31
C ASP A 212 -8.36 15.66 -6.51
N ASP A 213 -7.82 14.51 -6.93
CA ASP A 213 -8.52 13.67 -7.92
C ASP A 213 -9.80 13.11 -7.28
N GLU A 214 -10.93 13.24 -7.98
CA GLU A 214 -12.26 12.93 -7.41
C GLU A 214 -12.57 11.43 -7.40
N GLN A 215 -11.87 10.64 -8.21
CA GLN A 215 -12.15 9.23 -8.45
C GLN A 215 -10.87 8.41 -8.48
N PRO A 216 -10.94 7.13 -8.07
CA PRO A 216 -9.80 6.24 -8.21
C PRO A 216 -9.53 5.90 -9.68
N ILE A 217 -8.25 5.80 -10.01
CA ILE A 217 -7.74 5.35 -11.29
C ILE A 217 -7.97 3.84 -11.39
N LEU A 218 -8.88 3.43 -12.29
CA LEU A 218 -9.14 2.02 -12.62
C LEU A 218 -8.75 1.77 -14.08
N SER A 219 -7.83 0.84 -14.29
CA SER A 219 -7.53 0.28 -15.60
C SER A 219 -8.34 -0.99 -15.87
N SER A 220 -8.36 -1.47 -17.12
CA SER A 220 -9.05 -2.72 -17.45
C SER A 220 -8.48 -3.93 -16.70
N ALA A 221 -7.18 -3.94 -16.37
CA ALA A 221 -6.59 -4.97 -15.51
C ALA A 221 -7.14 -4.93 -14.07
N ASP A 222 -7.38 -3.74 -13.51
CA ASP A 222 -7.98 -3.58 -12.18
C ASP A 222 -9.41 -4.13 -12.18
N GLU A 223 -10.21 -3.77 -13.19
CA GLU A 223 -11.59 -4.23 -13.32
C GLU A 223 -11.66 -5.77 -13.48
N ARG A 224 -10.78 -6.37 -14.28
CA ARG A 224 -10.69 -7.84 -14.42
C ARG A 224 -10.27 -8.51 -13.11
N TRP A 225 -9.34 -7.92 -12.37
CA TRP A 225 -8.91 -8.46 -11.08
C TRP A 225 -10.04 -8.40 -10.05
N LEU A 226 -10.73 -7.25 -9.96
CA LEU A 226 -11.86 -7.03 -9.06
C LEU A 226 -13.08 -7.88 -9.40
N ALA A 227 -13.33 -8.16 -10.69
CA ALA A 227 -14.44 -9.02 -11.12
C ALA A 227 -14.39 -10.45 -10.54
N ARG A 228 -13.22 -10.91 -10.10
CA ARG A 228 -13.05 -12.21 -9.41
C ARG A 228 -13.71 -12.25 -8.02
N PHE A 229 -14.14 -11.10 -7.50
CA PHE A 229 -14.68 -10.92 -6.16
C PHE A 229 -16.18 -10.57 -6.14
N GLN A 230 -16.90 -10.72 -7.26
CA GLN A 230 -18.33 -10.39 -7.36
C GLN A 230 -19.20 -11.05 -6.28
N GLU A 231 -18.89 -12.29 -5.87
CA GLU A 231 -19.62 -13.02 -4.82
C GLU A 231 -18.96 -12.94 -3.43
N ARG A 232 -17.97 -12.05 -3.27
CA ARG A 232 -17.10 -11.95 -2.09
C ARG A 232 -17.34 -10.67 -1.31
N ARG A 233 -16.65 -10.55 -0.18
CA ARG A 233 -16.67 -9.39 0.71
C ARG A 233 -15.43 -8.53 0.51
N LEU A 234 -15.65 -7.25 0.28
CA LEU A 234 -14.60 -6.29 -0.04
C LEU A 234 -14.54 -5.20 1.04
N LEU A 235 -13.35 -5.00 1.60
CA LEU A 235 -13.06 -3.91 2.53
C LEU A 235 -12.34 -2.78 1.80
N LEU A 236 -13.00 -1.63 1.69
CA LEU A 236 -12.43 -0.40 1.16
C LEU A 236 -11.69 0.31 2.29
N PHE A 237 -10.41 0.57 2.11
CA PHE A 237 -9.53 0.97 3.20
C PHE A 237 -8.73 2.24 2.87
N ASP A 238 -8.66 3.13 3.85
CA ASP A 238 -7.84 4.34 3.85
C ASP A 238 -7.15 4.46 5.22
N GLU A 239 -6.00 5.12 5.32
CA GLU A 239 -5.30 5.24 6.60
C GLU A 239 -6.02 6.15 7.60
N ASP A 240 -6.57 7.26 7.11
CA ASP A 240 -7.25 8.28 7.90
C ASP A 240 -8.53 8.79 7.22
N VAL A 241 -9.44 9.35 8.01
CA VAL A 241 -10.67 9.99 7.52
C VAL A 241 -10.82 11.37 8.13
N ALA A 242 -10.38 12.39 7.40
CA ALA A 242 -10.66 13.79 7.73
C ALA A 242 -12.01 14.27 7.14
N LYS A 243 -12.14 14.26 5.81
CA LYS A 243 -13.38 14.63 5.09
C LYS A 243 -14.18 13.42 4.59
N GLY A 244 -13.52 12.26 4.45
CA GLY A 244 -14.11 11.02 3.90
C GLY A 244 -14.36 11.02 2.40
N ARG A 245 -13.79 11.97 1.64
CA ARG A 245 -13.94 12.03 0.18
C ARG A 245 -13.40 10.77 -0.50
N THR A 246 -12.22 10.31 -0.09
CA THR A 246 -11.56 9.10 -0.62
C THR A 246 -12.43 7.86 -0.47
N LEU A 247 -12.82 7.51 0.77
CA LEU A 247 -13.65 6.34 1.03
C LEU A 247 -15.02 6.41 0.35
N LYS A 248 -15.64 7.59 0.31
CA LYS A 248 -16.92 7.77 -0.40
C LYS A 248 -16.78 7.54 -1.91
N ALA A 249 -15.70 8.01 -2.53
CA ALA A 249 -15.43 7.78 -3.94
C ALA A 249 -15.10 6.30 -4.23
N PHE A 250 -14.34 5.66 -3.34
CA PHE A 250 -14.12 4.20 -3.37
C PHE A 250 -15.43 3.43 -3.31
N GLU A 251 -16.29 3.74 -2.35
CA GLU A 251 -17.59 3.07 -2.17
C GLU A 251 -18.49 3.23 -3.39
N LEU A 252 -18.57 4.46 -3.92
CA LEU A 252 -19.33 4.75 -5.13
C LEU A 252 -18.80 3.97 -6.34
N ARG A 253 -17.48 3.91 -6.52
CA ARG A 253 -16.86 3.30 -7.70
C ARG A 253 -16.74 1.78 -7.63
N LEU A 254 -16.61 1.21 -6.43
CA LEU A 254 -16.20 -0.19 -6.23
C LEU A 254 -17.29 -1.09 -5.65
N SER A 255 -18.39 -0.54 -5.14
CA SER A 255 -19.50 -1.33 -4.57
C SER A 255 -20.07 -2.38 -5.53
N GLY A 256 -20.04 -2.13 -6.85
CA GLY A 256 -20.52 -3.08 -7.87
C GLY A 256 -19.59 -4.28 -8.15
N PHE A 257 -18.39 -4.33 -7.57
CA PHE A 257 -17.43 -5.43 -7.81
C PHE A 257 -17.50 -6.56 -6.78
N ALA A 258 -18.35 -6.44 -5.75
CA ALA A 258 -18.45 -7.44 -4.70
C ALA A 258 -19.88 -7.57 -4.16
N ARG A 259 -20.17 -8.70 -3.51
CA ARG A 259 -21.49 -8.98 -2.93
C ARG A 259 -21.80 -8.04 -1.79
N GLU A 260 -20.78 -7.72 -1.01
CA GLU A 260 -20.87 -6.81 0.11
C GLU A 260 -19.57 -5.98 0.20
N CYS A 261 -19.72 -4.66 0.26
CA CYS A 261 -18.63 -3.74 0.49
C CYS A 261 -18.82 -3.05 1.84
N ARG A 262 -17.74 -2.94 2.60
CA ARG A 262 -17.66 -2.12 3.82
C ARG A 262 -16.44 -1.23 3.74
N THR A 263 -16.46 -0.14 4.50
CA THR A 263 -15.34 0.82 4.54
C THR A 263 -14.65 0.78 5.89
N ALA A 264 -13.35 1.03 5.93
CA ALA A 264 -12.58 1.08 7.16
C ALA A 264 -11.48 2.14 7.10
N SER A 265 -11.14 2.68 8.26
CA SER A 265 -9.92 3.46 8.44
C SER A 265 -9.25 3.18 9.78
N VAL A 266 -7.95 3.41 9.87
CA VAL A 266 -7.25 3.31 11.16
C VAL A 266 -7.61 4.50 12.02
N LEU A 267 -7.52 5.69 11.46
CA LEU A 267 -7.86 6.94 12.13
C LEU A 267 -9.13 7.54 11.54
N ARG A 268 -9.94 8.17 12.38
CA ARG A 268 -11.02 9.06 11.96
C ARG A 268 -10.96 10.34 12.78
N HIS A 269 -10.92 11.48 12.12
CA HIS A 269 -11.02 12.78 12.77
C HIS A 269 -12.41 12.90 13.42
N TYR A 270 -12.48 13.41 14.65
CA TYR A 270 -13.73 13.45 15.43
C TYR A 270 -14.88 14.13 14.67
N LEU A 271 -14.57 15.27 14.03
CA LEU A 271 -15.51 16.08 13.26
C LEU A 271 -15.73 15.58 11.81
N ALA A 272 -15.13 14.46 11.42
CA ALA A 272 -15.27 13.94 10.07
C ALA A 272 -16.75 13.61 9.76
N PRO A 273 -17.33 14.15 8.67
CA PRO A 273 -18.73 13.91 8.34
C PRO A 273 -18.99 12.48 7.85
N TYR A 274 -17.97 11.79 7.35
CA TYR A 274 -18.07 10.39 6.91
C TYR A 274 -17.81 9.44 8.08
N GLN A 275 -18.60 8.37 8.16
CA GLN A 275 -18.46 7.31 9.15
C GLN A 275 -18.18 6.00 8.42
N PRO A 276 -16.92 5.53 8.41
CA PRO A 276 -16.61 4.21 7.90
C PRO A 276 -17.35 3.12 8.67
N SER A 277 -17.52 1.93 8.09
CA SER A 277 -18.11 0.79 8.78
C SER A 277 -17.28 0.35 10.01
N TYR A 278 -15.96 0.59 10.00
CA TYR A 278 -15.03 0.25 11.09
C TYR A 278 -13.96 1.33 11.24
N VAL A 279 -13.59 1.64 12.47
CA VAL A 279 -12.61 2.68 12.80
C VAL A 279 -11.73 2.23 13.97
N GLY A 280 -10.43 2.10 13.72
CA GLY A 280 -9.47 1.75 14.78
C GLY A 280 -9.46 2.77 15.92
N GLU A 281 -9.43 4.05 15.60
CA GLU A 281 -9.42 5.14 16.58
C GLU A 281 -10.11 6.40 16.05
N VAL A 282 -10.97 6.98 16.88
CA VAL A 282 -11.50 8.33 16.68
C VAL A 282 -10.67 9.28 17.53
N PHE A 283 -10.11 10.33 16.92
CA PHE A 283 -9.24 11.27 17.62
C PHE A 283 -9.67 12.71 17.39
N TYR A 284 -9.31 13.59 18.32
CA TYR A 284 -9.53 15.03 18.21
C TYR A 284 -8.31 15.69 17.57
N ASP A 285 -8.54 16.52 16.56
CA ASP A 285 -7.53 17.47 16.10
C ASP A 285 -7.40 18.56 17.16
N GLU A 286 -6.20 18.76 17.70
CA GLU A 286 -5.87 19.95 18.50
C GLU A 286 -5.74 21.20 17.60
#